data_AF-A0AAV0XSA4-F1
#
_entry.id   AF-A0AAV0XSA4-F1
#
_cell.length_a   1.000
_cell.length_b   1.000
_cell.length_c   1.000
_cell.angle_alpha   90.00
_cell.angle_beta   90.00
_cell.angle_gamma   90.00
#
_symmetry.space_group_name_H-M   'P 1'
#
loop_
_entity.id
_entity.type
_entity.pdbx_description
1 polymer ?
#
loop_
_entity_poly.entity_id
_entity_poly.type
_entity_poly.pdbx_seq_one_letter_code
_entity_poly.pdbx_strand_id
1 'polypeptide(L)' 'MSRMFHDNILQQYSTYGFKKKKRFASLESYRIVIDILRTHVKYEMTPEKDIDHEIGPWLANAHFRIKKKTMKD' A
#
# COMPACT_ATOMS: atom_id res chain seq x y z
N MET A 1 -1.52 1.51 6.88
CA MET A 1 -2.26 1.74 5.63
C MET A 1 -3.62 2.40 5.83
N SER A 2 -4.60 1.77 6.48
CA SER A 2 -5.98 2.32 6.60
C SER A 2 -6.11 3.66 7.34
N ARG A 3 -5.15 4.01 8.21
CA ARG A 3 -5.11 5.31 8.91
C ARG A 3 -4.47 6.44 8.10
N MET A 4 -3.74 6.11 7.04
CA MET A 4 -2.95 7.07 6.25
C MET A 4 -3.53 7.28 4.85
N PHE A 5 -4.26 6.29 4.33
CA PHE A 5 -4.81 6.32 2.99
C PHE A 5 -6.25 5.83 2.96
N HIS A 6 -7.07 6.51 2.15
CA HIS A 6 -8.39 6.02 1.80
C HIS A 6 -8.30 4.92 0.73
N ASP A 7 -9.17 3.90 0.83
CA ASP A 7 -9.17 2.77 -0.10
C ASP A 7 -9.47 3.19 -1.55
N ASN A 8 -10.19 4.29 -1.76
CA ASN A 8 -10.46 4.86 -3.10
C ASN A 8 -9.18 5.30 -3.82
N ILE A 9 -8.16 5.74 -3.07
CA ILE A 9 -6.81 6.02 -3.57
C ILE A 9 -6.04 4.71 -3.74
N LEU A 10 -5.99 3.87 -2.69
CA LEU A 10 -5.17 2.64 -2.71
C LEU A 10 -5.53 1.69 -3.87
N GLN A 11 -6.81 1.61 -4.27
CA GLN A 11 -7.21 0.74 -5.38
C GLN A 11 -6.58 1.12 -6.73
N GLN A 12 -6.13 2.37 -6.89
CA GLN A 12 -5.50 2.90 -8.11
C GLN A 12 -4.01 2.52 -8.22
N TYR A 13 -3.43 1.96 -7.15
CA TYR A 13 -2.01 1.62 -7.07
C TYR A 13 -1.78 0.12 -6.92
N SER A 14 -0.63 -0.33 -7.37
CA SER A 14 -0.04 -1.63 -7.03
C SER A 14 1.46 -1.46 -6.83
N THR A 15 2.14 -2.44 -6.26
CA THR A 15 3.60 -2.37 -6.03
C THR A 15 4.37 -2.23 -7.34
N TYR A 16 4.08 -3.07 -8.33
CA TYR A 16 4.79 -3.10 -9.63
C TYR A 16 4.11 -2.34 -10.78
N GLY A 17 2.91 -1.77 -10.57
CA GLY A 17 2.15 -1.10 -11.64
C GLY A 17 1.55 -2.06 -12.66
N PHE A 18 0.42 -2.71 -12.31
CA PHE A 18 -0.23 -3.72 -13.15
C PHE A 18 -1.68 -3.32 -13.50
N LYS A 19 -2.19 -3.72 -14.68
CA LYS A 19 -3.58 -3.47 -15.11
C LYS A 19 -4.02 -2.01 -14.95
N LYS A 20 -3.28 -1.08 -15.55
CA LYS A 20 -3.51 0.39 -15.50
C LYS A 20 -3.32 1.04 -14.11
N LYS A 21 -2.91 0.28 -13.09
CA LYS A 21 -2.56 0.85 -11.78
C LYS A 21 -1.18 1.48 -11.81
N LYS A 22 -1.04 2.59 -11.08
CA LYS A 22 0.26 3.25 -10.89
C LYS A 22 1.10 2.47 -9.88
N ARG A 23 2.42 2.62 -9.93
CA ARG A 23 3.31 2.07 -8.90
C ARG A 23 3.08 2.82 -7.59
N PHE A 24 2.87 2.12 -6.48
CA PHE A 24 2.68 2.76 -5.18
C PHE A 24 3.94 3.56 -4.78
N ALA A 25 5.12 3.06 -5.15
CA ALA A 25 6.39 3.75 -5.00
C ALA A 25 6.50 5.08 -5.77
N SER A 26 5.55 5.41 -6.65
CA SER A 26 5.51 6.72 -7.31
C SER A 26 4.88 7.83 -6.46
N LEU A 27 4.43 7.54 -5.24
CA LEU A 27 3.89 8.53 -4.31
C LEU A 27 4.99 8.99 -3.37
N GLU A 28 5.14 10.30 -3.12
CA GLU A 28 6.07 10.81 -2.09
C GLU A 28 5.76 10.22 -0.70
N SER A 29 4.48 9.96 -0.43
CA SER A 29 4.06 9.29 0.80
C SER A 29 4.58 7.86 0.95
N TYR A 30 5.00 7.20 -0.13
CA TYR A 30 5.67 5.90 -0.05
C TYR A 30 7.00 6.03 0.70
N ARG A 31 7.79 7.09 0.44
CA ARG A 31 9.05 7.33 1.16
C ARG A 31 8.79 7.47 2.66
N ILE A 32 7.75 8.22 3.05
CA ILE A 32 7.32 8.35 4.45
C ILE A 32 6.99 6.98 5.07
N VAL A 33 6.27 6.11 4.35
CA VAL A 33 5.97 4.76 4.83
C VAL A 33 7.25 3.95 5.05
N ILE A 34 8.18 3.98 4.10
CA ILE A 34 9.46 3.25 4.20
C ILE A 34 10.29 3.77 5.38
N ASP A 35 10.40 5.09 5.54
CA ASP A 35 11.21 5.69 6.60
C ASP A 35 10.66 5.35 7.98
N ILE A 36 9.32 5.38 8.16
CA ILE A 36 8.66 4.95 9.39
C ILE A 36 8.86 3.45 9.64
N LEU A 37 8.79 2.60 8.61
CA LEU A 37 9.04 1.17 8.79
C LEU A 37 10.47 0.92 9.26
N ARG A 38 11.45 1.63 8.68
CA ARG A 38 12.87 1.51 9.02
C ARG A 38 13.22 1.96 10.43
N THR A 39 12.36 2.70 11.15
CA THR A 39 12.59 2.96 12.58
C THR A 39 12.44 1.70 13.43
N HIS A 40 11.87 0.63 12.89
CA HIS A 40 11.72 -0.65 13.57
C HIS A 40 12.82 -1.62 13.11
N VAL A 41 13.55 -2.23 14.05
CA VAL A 41 14.74 -3.09 13.79
C VAL A 41 14.49 -4.20 12.77
N LYS A 42 13.28 -4.78 12.75
CA LYS A 42 12.86 -5.78 11.74
C LYS A 42 13.07 -5.29 10.30
N TYR A 43 12.88 -4.00 10.05
CA TYR A 43 12.79 -3.41 8.71
C TYR A 43 13.97 -2.49 8.36
N GLU A 44 14.87 -2.20 9.30
CA GLU A 44 15.98 -1.25 9.14
C GLU A 44 16.81 -1.53 7.87
N MET A 45 17.18 -2.79 7.66
CA MET A 45 17.99 -3.24 6.53
C MET A 45 17.17 -4.03 5.50
N THR A 46 15.84 -4.03 5.61
CA THR A 46 14.99 -4.79 4.69
C THR A 46 14.96 -4.11 3.32
N PRO A 47 15.26 -4.83 2.22
CA PRO A 47 15.10 -4.32 0.88
C PRO A 47 13.66 -3.86 0.61
N GLU A 48 13.51 -2.74 -0.10
CA GLU A 48 12.18 -2.19 -0.41
C GLU A 48 11.28 -3.19 -1.15
N LYS A 49 11.85 -4.06 -2.00
CA LYS A 49 11.12 -5.14 -2.69
C LYS A 49 10.42 -6.11 -1.72
N ASP A 50 10.99 -6.35 -0.54
CA ASP A 50 10.46 -7.30 0.43
C ASP A 50 9.38 -6.62 1.28
N ILE A 51 9.52 -5.32 1.54
CA ILE A 51 8.45 -4.48 2.11
C ILE A 51 7.26 -4.37 1.14
N ASP A 52 7.54 -4.15 -0.14
CA ASP A 52 6.52 -4.10 -1.20
C ASP A 52 5.73 -5.41 -1.25
N HIS A 53 6.39 -6.55 -1.05
CA HIS A 53 5.71 -7.83 -0.97
C HIS A 53 4.66 -7.86 0.17
N GLU A 54 4.99 -7.32 1.35
CA GLU A 54 4.05 -7.21 2.48
C GLU A 54 2.93 -6.17 2.21
N ILE A 55 3.21 -5.10 1.47
CA ILE A 55 2.24 -4.03 1.12
C ILE A 55 1.27 -4.46 0.01
N GLY A 56 1.72 -5.28 -0.94
CA GLY A 56 0.97 -5.70 -2.13
C GLY A 56 -0.45 -6.19 -1.85
N PRO A 57 -0.66 -7.14 -0.90
CA PRO A 57 -1.99 -7.60 -0.52
C PRO A 57 -2.91 -6.49 -0.01
N TRP A 58 -2.38 -5.49 0.70
CA TRP A 58 -3.17 -4.36 1.17
C TRP A 58 -3.71 -3.51 0.03
N LEU A 59 -2.88 -3.23 -0.99
CA LEU A 59 -3.28 -2.49 -2.18
C LEU A 59 -4.28 -3.28 -3.04
N ALA A 60 -4.01 -4.57 -3.25
CA ALA A 60 -4.89 -5.46 -4.01
C ALA A 60 -6.28 -5.55 -3.38
N ASN A 61 -6.35 -5.60 -2.04
CA ASN A 61 -7.61 -5.74 -1.32
C ASN A 61 -8.41 -4.45 -1.14
N ALA A 62 -7.91 -3.28 -1.57
CA ALA A 62 -8.60 -2.00 -1.40
C ALA A 62 -10.01 -1.99 -2.02
N HIS A 63 -10.15 -2.49 -3.25
CA HIS A 63 -11.45 -2.58 -3.94
C HIS A 63 -12.45 -3.47 -3.16
N PHE A 64 -11.99 -4.60 -2.61
CA PHE A 64 -12.85 -5.47 -1.81
C PHE A 64 -13.28 -4.82 -0.49
N ARG A 65 -12.39 -4.04 0.14
CA ARG A 65 -12.74 -3.27 1.35
C ARG A 65 -13.79 -2.19 1.06
N ILE A 66 -13.71 -1.51 -0.09
CA ILE A 66 -14.75 -0.57 -0.53
C ILE A 66 -16.09 -1.29 -0.68
N LYS A 67 -16.12 -2.38 -1.47
CA LYS A 67 -17.34 -3.18 -1.67
C LYS A 67 -17.96 -3.64 -0.36
N LYS A 68 -17.14 -4.10 0.59
CA LYS A 68 -17.60 -4.55 1.90
C LYS A 68 -18.20 -3.42 2.74
N LYS A 69 -17.75 -2.18 2.59
CA LYS A 69 -18.36 -1.02 3.26
C LYS A 69 -19.71 -0.67 2.63
N THR A 70 -19.79 -0.60 1.31
CA THR A 70 -21.03 -0.27 0.60
C THR A 70 -22.14 -1.32 0.71
N MET A 71 -21.81 -2.57 1.07
CA MET A 71 -22.80 -3.64 1.30
C MET A 71 -23.27 -3.72 2.77
N LYS A 72 -22.71 -2.90 3.67
CA LYS A 72 -23.07 -2.86 5.09
C LYS A 72 -23.94 -1.66 5.45
N ASP A 73 -24.21 -0.79 4.47
CA ASP A 73 -25.16 0.31 4.53
C ASP A 73 -26.47 -0.12 3.84
#